data_AF-A0A9N8ECB2-F1
#
_entry.id   AF-A0A9N8ECB2-F1
#
_cell.length_a   1.000
_cell.length_b   1.000
_cell.length_c   1.000
_cell.angle_alpha   90.00
_cell.angle_beta   90.00
_cell.angle_gamma   90.00
#
_symmetry.space_group_name_H-M   'P 1'
#
loop_
_entity.id
_entity.type
_entity.pdbx_description
1 polymer ?
#
loop_
_entity_poly.entity_id
_entity_poly.type
_entity_poly.pdbx_seq_one_letter_code
_entity_poly.pdbx_strand_id
1 'polypeptide(L)'
;MLTTVIHTGTLRRHTFVDPLRLLWWRYCHGFCFCCPSWWSSSPSLPLIEQWEFAVHQVLANNSPLSLGISEQLHDCLLVVPSVETTTCTNNNEKVLKKKKEKKEEEPMKEFPIRGLPCPPYYKTLGRRLCALHSLQHNNIKQDQSLLISPPEYFAVPAEALGFTELMAPTMDSLPTMADTVVYPTVSSVKTWIQNAGDVGIVRLLGMRQTVGTTTKPWVFLMPPCRKDALLKAANQPHKATKLTVAGRARSKHAHRGTKDQFFGIATGSKETKNIHAAAIVERILDKAVWINLHVFGGIVDPVLECRLENGYGARWAVVMVEEESAVEFRGFVEPQMPDGHEKGWKH
;
A
#
# COMPACT_ATOMS: atom_id res chain seq x y z
N MET A 1 -30.16 57.19 27.20
CA MET A 1 -29.28 56.57 28.22
C MET A 1 -28.87 55.21 27.68
N LEU A 2 -27.60 55.08 27.31
CA LEU A 2 -27.00 53.82 26.86
C LEU A 2 -26.87 52.87 28.05
N THR A 3 -27.24 51.60 27.85
CA THR A 3 -26.74 50.51 28.69
C THR A 3 -26.25 49.40 27.78
N THR A 4 -24.93 49.29 27.72
CA THR A 4 -24.14 48.29 26.99
C THR A 4 -24.31 46.92 27.67
N VAL A 5 -24.73 45.90 26.92
CA VAL A 5 -24.60 44.50 27.33
C VAL A 5 -23.42 43.90 26.59
N ILE A 6 -22.36 43.59 27.33
CA ILE A 6 -21.17 42.88 26.84
C ILE A 6 -21.49 41.38 26.83
N HIS A 7 -21.51 40.76 25.65
CA HIS A 7 -21.42 39.30 25.53
C HIS A 7 -19.94 38.93 25.37
N THR A 8 -19.36 38.31 26.40
CA THR A 8 -18.03 37.72 26.34
C THR A 8 -18.08 36.40 25.59
N GLY A 9 -17.67 36.42 24.32
CA GLY A 9 -17.39 35.23 23.54
C GLY A 9 -16.13 34.53 24.04
N THR A 10 -16.28 33.28 24.46
CA THR A 10 -15.17 32.41 24.86
C THR A 10 -14.42 31.96 23.60
N LEU A 11 -13.21 32.50 23.38
CA LEU A 11 -12.29 32.01 22.37
C LEU A 11 -11.93 30.54 22.65
N ARG A 12 -12.12 29.68 21.63
CA ARG A 12 -11.56 28.33 21.60
C ARG A 12 -10.03 28.41 21.64
N ARG A 13 -9.44 27.71 22.62
CA ARG A 13 -8.01 27.50 22.72
C ARG A 13 -7.53 26.69 21.50
N HIS A 14 -6.67 27.28 20.70
CA HIS A 14 -5.76 26.52 19.84
C HIS A 14 -4.89 25.65 20.75
N THR A 15 -4.95 24.34 20.53
CA THR A 15 -4.05 23.37 21.16
C THR A 15 -2.63 23.67 20.72
N PHE A 16 -1.83 24.07 21.71
CA PHE A 16 -0.38 24.17 21.63
C PHE A 16 0.19 22.83 21.16
N VAL A 17 0.95 22.86 20.07
CA VAL A 17 1.80 21.74 19.66
C VAL A 17 2.86 21.57 20.74
N ASP A 18 2.87 20.39 21.35
CA ASP A 18 3.79 20.00 22.42
C ASP A 18 5.26 20.07 21.91
N PRO A 19 6.12 20.93 22.49
CA PRO A 19 7.51 21.10 22.07
C PRO A 19 8.40 19.86 22.34
N LEU A 20 7.89 18.83 23.03
CA LEU A 20 8.61 17.57 23.24
C LEU A 20 8.61 16.62 22.03
N ARG A 21 7.78 16.84 21.00
CA ARG A 21 7.80 16.05 19.75
C ARG A 21 8.99 16.37 18.83
N LEU A 22 9.67 17.49 19.03
CA LEU A 22 10.86 17.89 18.25
C LEU A 22 12.16 17.28 18.78
N LEU A 23 12.19 16.76 20.02
CA LEU A 23 13.43 16.24 20.61
C LEU A 23 13.73 14.77 20.31
N TRP A 24 12.74 13.99 19.86
CA TRP A 24 12.92 12.56 19.57
C TRP A 24 13.47 12.25 18.17
N TRP A 25 13.66 13.28 17.34
CA TRP A 25 14.21 13.15 15.98
C TRP A 25 15.75 13.09 15.90
N ARG A 26 16.42 12.85 17.03
CA ARG A 26 17.90 12.76 17.12
C ARG A 26 18.48 11.35 17.16
N TYR A 27 17.66 10.30 17.25
CA TYR A 27 18.13 8.93 17.50
C TYR A 27 17.56 7.89 16.54
N CYS A 28 17.79 8.09 15.24
CA CYS A 28 17.87 7.00 14.26
C CYS A 28 18.84 7.47 13.16
N HIS A 29 20.10 7.03 13.25
CA HIS A 29 21.23 7.38 12.36
C HIS A 29 21.62 8.87 12.27
N GLY A 30 22.20 9.41 13.35
CA GLY A 30 23.40 10.27 13.32
C GLY A 30 23.49 11.51 12.42
N PHE A 31 22.43 11.98 11.77
CA PHE A 31 22.48 13.15 10.88
C PHE A 31 21.46 14.20 11.31
N CYS A 32 21.96 15.42 11.52
CA CYS A 32 21.17 16.59 11.90
C CYS A 32 20.49 17.19 10.65
N PHE A 33 19.16 17.13 10.58
CA PHE A 33 18.36 17.47 9.39
C PHE A 33 18.05 18.98 9.21
N CYS A 34 18.67 19.88 9.97
CA CYS A 34 18.28 21.29 10.00
C CYS A 34 18.96 22.22 8.97
N CYS A 35 19.63 21.70 7.93
CA CYS A 35 20.29 22.56 6.94
C CYS A 35 19.95 22.15 5.48
N PRO A 36 19.02 22.84 4.82
CA PRO A 36 18.62 22.56 3.44
C PRO A 36 19.74 22.77 2.40
N SER A 37 20.76 23.56 2.72
CA SER A 37 21.82 23.97 1.77
C SER A 37 23.02 23.03 1.70
N TRP A 38 23.16 22.06 2.61
CA TRP A 38 24.35 21.20 2.69
C TRP A 38 24.20 19.83 2.01
N TRP A 39 23.02 19.50 1.49
CA TRP A 39 22.73 18.15 0.96
C TRP A 39 22.05 18.16 -0.41
N SER A 40 22.17 19.26 -1.17
CA SER A 40 21.92 19.22 -2.61
C SER A 40 22.92 18.24 -3.22
N SER A 41 22.48 16.99 -3.43
CA SER A 41 23.24 15.86 -3.98
C SER A 41 24.49 15.47 -3.19
N SER A 42 24.32 14.78 -2.06
CA SER A 42 25.42 13.98 -1.49
C SER A 42 25.47 12.63 -2.26
N PRO A 43 26.48 12.36 -3.10
CA PRO A 43 26.54 11.17 -3.95
C PRO A 43 26.81 9.87 -3.16
N SER A 44 26.80 9.91 -1.83
CA SER A 44 27.09 8.77 -0.97
C SER A 44 25.87 7.89 -0.64
N LEU A 45 24.64 8.40 -0.82
CA LEU A 45 23.43 7.60 -0.59
C LEU A 45 23.09 6.74 -1.81
N PRO A 46 22.58 5.49 -1.62
CA PRO A 46 21.99 4.71 -2.69
C PRO A 46 20.92 5.53 -3.45
N LEU A 47 20.87 5.39 -4.77
CA LEU A 47 19.96 6.17 -5.63
C LEU A 47 18.51 6.14 -5.11
N ILE A 48 18.03 4.96 -4.70
CA ILE A 48 16.68 4.78 -4.16
C ILE A 48 16.41 5.63 -2.90
N GLU A 49 17.39 5.78 -2.01
CA GLU A 49 17.27 6.59 -0.80
C GLU A 49 17.27 8.08 -1.12
N GLN A 50 18.00 8.50 -2.16
CA GLN A 50 17.95 9.89 -2.65
C GLN A 50 16.53 10.24 -3.13
N TRP A 51 15.83 9.31 -3.79
CA TRP A 51 14.44 9.50 -4.20
C TRP A 51 13.48 9.57 -3.01
N GLU A 52 13.61 8.66 -2.03
CA GLU A 52 12.82 8.72 -0.79
C GLU A 52 12.99 10.07 -0.08
N PHE A 53 14.23 10.54 0.02
CA PHE A 53 14.56 11.82 0.66
C PHE A 53 14.01 13.01 -0.12
N ALA A 54 14.17 13.04 -1.44
CA ALA A 54 13.67 14.14 -2.27
C ALA A 54 12.14 14.27 -2.17
N VAL A 55 11.41 13.15 -2.20
CA VAL A 55 9.94 13.15 -1.99
C VAL A 55 9.59 13.68 -0.60
N HIS A 56 10.26 13.21 0.45
CA HIS A 56 10.03 13.71 1.80
C HIS A 56 10.27 15.23 1.91
N GLN A 57 11.36 15.75 1.34
CA GLN A 57 11.66 17.18 1.34
C GLN A 57 10.61 18.00 0.60
N VAL A 58 10.12 17.51 -0.55
CA VAL A 58 9.05 18.19 -1.27
C VAL A 58 7.79 18.25 -0.43
N LEU A 59 7.37 17.12 0.15
CA LEU A 59 6.14 17.06 0.96
C LEU A 59 6.24 17.91 2.22
N ALA A 60 7.35 17.84 2.96
CA ALA A 60 7.52 18.54 4.24
C ALA A 60 7.65 20.07 4.09
N ASN A 61 8.16 20.56 2.95
CA ASN A 61 8.43 22.00 2.75
C ASN A 61 7.41 22.70 1.84
N ASN A 62 6.35 22.03 1.41
CA ASN A 62 5.34 22.61 0.51
C ASN A 62 3.94 22.29 1.03
N SER A 63 3.02 23.25 0.90
CA SER A 63 1.62 23.03 1.25
C SER A 63 0.92 22.15 0.20
N PRO A 64 -0.15 21.42 0.57
CA PRO A 64 -0.93 20.61 -0.38
C PRO A 64 -1.38 21.43 -1.60
N LEU A 65 -1.88 22.64 -1.37
CA LEU A 65 -2.29 23.58 -2.42
C LEU A 65 -1.16 23.89 -3.41
N SER A 66 0.05 24.15 -2.91
CA SER A 66 1.20 24.45 -3.77
C SER A 66 1.69 23.25 -4.58
N LEU A 67 1.38 22.04 -4.13
CA LEU A 67 1.69 20.79 -4.79
C LEU A 67 0.57 20.33 -5.72
N GLY A 68 -0.58 21.01 -5.74
CA GLY A 68 -1.72 20.61 -6.57
C GLY A 68 -2.35 19.28 -6.14
N ILE A 69 -2.24 18.93 -4.85
CA ILE A 69 -2.80 17.70 -4.28
C ILE A 69 -3.75 18.00 -3.12
N SER A 70 -4.63 17.07 -2.79
CA SER A 70 -5.53 17.21 -1.65
C SER A 70 -4.76 17.21 -0.32
N GLU A 71 -5.29 17.95 0.66
CA GLU A 71 -4.76 17.98 2.03
C GLU A 71 -4.71 16.58 2.64
N GLN A 72 -5.77 15.79 2.44
CA GLN A 72 -5.84 14.43 2.93
C GLN A 72 -4.75 13.51 2.34
N LEU A 73 -4.48 13.59 1.03
CA LEU A 73 -3.39 12.80 0.44
C LEU A 73 -2.04 13.25 0.98
N HIS A 74 -1.81 14.56 1.06
CA HIS A 74 -0.57 15.13 1.60
C HIS A 74 -0.30 14.64 3.02
N ASP A 75 -1.30 14.71 3.90
CA ASP A 75 -1.22 14.22 5.27
C ASP A 75 -0.89 12.73 5.29
N CYS A 76 -1.62 11.92 4.53
CA CYS A 76 -1.39 10.47 4.46
C CYS A 76 0.05 10.15 4.05
N LEU A 77 0.61 10.86 3.06
CA LEU A 77 1.97 10.61 2.56
C LEU A 77 3.05 10.79 3.64
N LEU A 78 2.81 11.70 4.59
CA LEU A 78 3.73 12.02 5.69
C LEU A 78 3.46 11.24 6.99
N VAL A 79 2.33 10.53 7.10
CA VAL A 79 2.01 9.74 8.31
C VAL A 79 3.14 8.74 8.59
N VAL A 80 3.83 8.95 9.71
CA VAL A 80 4.71 7.96 10.30
C VAL A 80 3.86 7.10 11.25
N PRO A 81 3.84 5.78 11.10
CA PRO A 81 3.09 4.94 12.02
C PRO A 81 3.61 5.15 13.44
N SER A 82 2.69 5.32 14.40
CA SER A 82 3.04 5.42 15.81
C SER A 82 3.75 4.13 16.23
N VAL A 83 5.03 4.24 16.56
CA VAL A 83 5.80 3.11 17.09
C VAL A 83 5.25 2.78 18.47
N GLU A 84 4.35 1.81 18.58
CA GLU A 84 4.20 1.07 19.82
C GLU A 84 5.34 0.06 19.90
N THR A 85 6.10 0.15 20.99
CA THR A 85 7.26 -0.67 21.32
C THR A 85 6.88 -2.15 21.40
N THR A 86 6.99 -2.88 20.30
CA THR A 86 7.10 -4.35 20.36
C THR A 86 8.52 -4.72 20.76
N THR A 87 8.71 -5.04 22.04
CA THR A 87 9.80 -5.87 22.51
C THR A 87 9.67 -7.25 21.87
N CYS A 88 10.43 -7.51 20.82
CA CYS A 88 10.57 -8.85 20.26
C CYS A 88 11.41 -9.70 21.22
N THR A 89 10.77 -10.48 22.09
CA THR A 89 11.41 -11.66 22.68
C THR A 89 11.50 -12.75 21.62
N ASN A 90 12.66 -12.85 21.00
CA ASN A 90 13.06 -13.99 20.17
C ASN A 90 13.07 -15.26 21.01
N ASN A 91 12.02 -16.06 20.93
CA ASN A 91 12.03 -17.47 21.35
C ASN A 91 11.44 -18.30 20.22
N ASN A 92 12.27 -18.61 19.21
CA ASN A 92 12.09 -19.78 18.33
C ASN A 92 13.34 -20.09 17.51
N GLU A 93 14.53 -20.02 18.12
CA GLU A 93 15.69 -20.74 17.64
C GLU A 93 15.85 -22.05 18.43
N LYS A 94 15.16 -23.09 17.98
CA LYS A 94 15.64 -24.48 18.04
C LYS A 94 14.64 -25.38 17.32
N VAL A 95 15.18 -26.32 16.57
CA VAL A 95 14.50 -27.39 15.80
C VAL A 95 14.11 -27.01 14.36
N LEU A 96 15.11 -26.86 13.49
CA LEU A 96 15.28 -27.74 12.33
C LEU A 96 16.72 -27.56 11.78
N LYS A 97 17.61 -28.51 12.08
CA LYS A 97 18.94 -28.60 11.45
C LYS A 97 18.93 -29.73 10.41
N LYS A 98 19.55 -29.44 9.26
CA LYS A 98 19.87 -30.28 8.08
C LYS A 98 18.68 -30.45 7.12
N LYS A 99 18.76 -30.04 5.84
CA LYS A 99 19.83 -30.28 4.86
C LYS A 99 19.98 -29.05 3.95
N LYS A 100 21.19 -28.48 3.87
CA LYS A 100 21.54 -27.36 3.00
C LYS A 100 21.76 -27.91 1.59
N GLU A 101 20.74 -27.84 0.74
CA GLU A 101 20.95 -27.80 -0.70
C GLU A 101 21.05 -26.33 -1.09
N LYS A 102 22.20 -25.98 -1.67
CA LYS A 102 22.55 -24.64 -2.11
C LYS A 102 21.77 -24.37 -3.39
N LYS A 103 20.48 -24.04 -3.26
CA LYS A 103 19.78 -23.33 -4.33
C LYS A 103 20.33 -21.91 -4.27
N GLU A 104 21.11 -21.52 -5.27
CA GLU A 104 21.34 -20.11 -5.54
C GLU A 104 19.95 -19.50 -5.78
N GLU A 105 19.37 -18.94 -4.73
CA GLU A 105 18.28 -18.00 -4.87
C GLU A 105 18.90 -16.80 -5.59
N GLU A 106 18.79 -16.80 -6.92
CA GLU A 106 18.88 -15.56 -7.66
C GLU A 106 17.95 -14.56 -6.95
N PRO A 107 18.43 -13.35 -6.60
CA PRO A 107 17.56 -12.35 -6.03
C PRO A 107 16.48 -12.10 -7.08
N MET A 108 15.28 -12.62 -6.81
CA MET A 108 14.10 -12.38 -7.62
C MET A 108 14.04 -10.87 -7.77
N LYS A 109 14.33 -10.35 -8.98
CA LYS A 109 14.36 -8.92 -9.26
C LYS A 109 12.99 -8.38 -8.90
N GLU A 110 12.87 -7.84 -7.68
CA GLU A 110 11.59 -7.44 -7.14
C GLU A 110 11.05 -6.35 -8.05
N PHE A 111 9.92 -6.65 -8.69
CA PHE A 111 9.23 -5.65 -9.47
C PHE A 111 8.83 -4.53 -8.49
N PRO A 112 9.38 -3.31 -8.64
CA PRO A 112 9.42 -2.30 -7.58
C PRO A 112 8.05 -1.71 -7.22
N ILE A 113 7.01 -2.08 -7.97
CA ILE A 113 5.64 -1.53 -7.89
C ILE A 113 4.65 -2.56 -7.29
N ARG A 114 5.10 -3.77 -6.91
CA ARG A 114 4.25 -4.77 -6.25
C ARG A 114 4.03 -4.46 -4.76
N GLY A 115 3.01 -5.10 -4.21
CA GLY A 115 2.66 -5.06 -2.79
C GLY A 115 1.81 -3.86 -2.40
N LEU A 116 1.05 -4.04 -1.31
CA LEU A 116 0.29 -2.99 -0.69
C LEU A 116 1.26 -1.90 -0.19
N PRO A 117 1.08 -0.62 -0.57
CA PRO A 117 1.89 0.45 -0.01
C PRO A 117 1.70 0.47 1.51
N CYS A 118 2.75 0.84 2.24
CA CYS A 118 2.72 0.90 3.70
C CYS A 118 3.25 2.25 4.19
N PRO A 119 2.70 2.81 5.28
CA PRO A 119 3.25 4.01 5.91
C PRO A 119 4.72 3.82 6.35
N PRO A 120 5.56 4.87 6.29
CA PRO A 120 5.24 6.17 5.70
C PRO A 120 5.27 6.11 4.16
N TYR A 121 4.17 6.56 3.53
CA TYR A 121 3.95 6.30 2.10
C TYR A 121 4.89 7.07 1.18
N TYR A 122 5.48 8.19 1.64
CA TYR A 122 6.51 8.90 0.87
C TYR A 122 7.70 8.01 0.50
N LYS A 123 8.04 7.00 1.32
CA LYS A 123 9.12 6.05 1.01
C LYS A 123 8.74 5.17 -0.17
N THR A 124 7.56 4.56 -0.11
CA THR A 124 7.05 3.75 -1.22
C THR A 124 6.94 4.58 -2.50
N LEU A 125 6.48 5.83 -2.41
CA LEU A 125 6.42 6.76 -3.53
C LEU A 125 7.83 7.01 -4.13
N GLY A 126 8.82 7.35 -3.29
CA GLY A 126 10.20 7.56 -3.74
C GLY A 126 10.82 6.34 -4.42
N ARG A 127 10.65 5.15 -3.83
CA ARG A 127 11.12 3.88 -4.45
C ARG A 127 10.52 3.65 -5.82
N ARG A 128 9.22 3.90 -5.96
CA ARG A 128 8.50 3.68 -7.22
C ARG A 128 8.80 4.75 -8.26
N LEU A 129 9.07 5.99 -7.85
CA LEU A 129 9.60 7.03 -8.75
C LEU A 129 10.99 6.67 -9.27
N CYS A 130 11.89 6.20 -8.39
CA CYS A 130 13.20 5.71 -8.79
C CYS A 130 13.10 4.60 -9.84
N ALA A 131 12.16 3.68 -9.65
CA ALA A 131 11.89 2.62 -10.59
C ALA A 131 11.30 3.12 -11.91
N LEU A 132 10.28 3.98 -11.86
CA LEU A 132 9.66 4.59 -13.03
C LEU A 132 10.70 5.31 -13.89
N HIS A 133 11.55 6.11 -13.25
CA HIS A 133 12.68 6.77 -13.88
C HIS A 133 13.64 5.76 -14.52
N SER A 134 14.00 4.69 -13.80
CA SER A 134 14.87 3.65 -14.35
C SER A 134 14.26 2.96 -15.58
N LEU A 135 12.94 2.80 -15.64
CA LEU A 135 12.21 2.24 -16.79
C LEU A 135 12.15 3.21 -17.97
N GLN A 136 12.02 4.52 -17.72
CA GLN A 136 11.98 5.55 -18.78
C GLN A 136 13.34 5.74 -19.46
N HIS A 137 14.42 5.69 -18.68
CA HIS A 137 15.76 6.06 -19.18
C HIS A 137 16.63 4.87 -19.58
N ASN A 138 16.49 3.73 -18.90
CA ASN A 138 17.14 2.53 -19.37
C ASN A 138 16.13 1.83 -20.27
N ASN A 139 16.42 1.74 -21.58
CA ASN A 139 15.90 0.69 -22.45
C ASN A 139 16.38 -0.67 -21.87
N ILE A 140 15.91 -1.05 -20.69
CA ILE A 140 16.21 -2.34 -20.09
C ILE A 140 15.67 -3.32 -21.13
N LYS A 141 16.59 -4.04 -21.79
CA LYS A 141 16.29 -5.32 -22.42
C LYS A 141 15.78 -6.21 -21.30
N GLN A 142 14.52 -6.02 -20.92
CA GLN A 142 13.89 -6.86 -19.92
C GLN A 142 13.82 -8.23 -20.54
N ASP A 143 14.23 -9.21 -19.75
CA ASP A 143 13.95 -10.59 -20.05
C ASP A 143 12.42 -10.70 -20.20
N GLN A 144 11.96 -10.86 -21.44
CA GLN A 144 10.53 -10.94 -21.77
C GLN A 144 9.83 -12.10 -21.03
N SER A 145 10.59 -13.02 -20.45
CA SER A 145 10.07 -14.11 -19.61
C SER A 145 9.57 -13.67 -18.23
N LEU A 146 9.93 -12.47 -17.75
CA LEU A 146 9.47 -11.91 -16.47
C LEU A 146 8.37 -10.84 -16.63
N LEU A 147 8.03 -10.51 -17.87
CA LEU A 147 7.01 -9.55 -18.22
C LEU A 147 5.64 -10.22 -18.32
N ILE A 148 4.73 -9.86 -17.41
CA ILE A 148 3.30 -10.20 -17.52
C ILE A 148 2.53 -9.07 -18.21
N SER A 149 3.14 -7.89 -18.27
CA SER A 149 2.63 -6.74 -18.97
C SER A 149 3.61 -6.35 -20.08
N PRO A 150 3.12 -5.85 -21.22
CA PRO A 150 3.99 -5.25 -22.24
C PRO A 150 4.92 -4.17 -21.66
N PRO A 151 6.09 -3.92 -22.28
CA PRO A 151 7.11 -3.00 -21.76
C PRO A 151 6.61 -1.55 -21.59
N GLU A 152 5.52 -1.17 -22.24
CA GLU A 152 4.87 0.13 -22.09
C GLU A 152 4.04 0.29 -20.79
N TYR A 153 3.88 -0.76 -19.99
CA TYR A 153 3.15 -0.71 -18.73
C TYR A 153 4.07 -0.71 -17.52
N PHE A 154 3.82 0.19 -16.56
CA PHE A 154 4.52 0.17 -15.28
C PHE A 154 3.89 -0.80 -14.26
N ALA A 155 2.73 -1.37 -14.58
CA ALA A 155 2.09 -2.37 -13.73
C ALA A 155 1.15 -3.29 -14.52
N VAL A 156 0.71 -4.39 -13.91
CA VAL A 156 -0.19 -5.36 -14.55
C VAL A 156 -1.53 -4.69 -14.94
N PRO A 157 -1.95 -4.74 -16.22
CA PRO A 157 -3.28 -4.30 -16.67
C PRO A 157 -4.39 -5.06 -15.95
N ALA A 158 -5.43 -4.37 -15.47
CA ALA A 158 -6.51 -5.06 -14.76
C ALA A 158 -7.36 -5.95 -15.68
N GLU A 159 -7.31 -5.75 -16.98
CA GLU A 159 -7.96 -6.59 -17.99
C GLU A 159 -7.42 -8.03 -17.91
N ALA A 160 -6.14 -8.20 -17.59
CA ALA A 160 -5.54 -9.52 -17.35
C ALA A 160 -6.15 -10.23 -16.13
N LEU A 161 -6.81 -9.49 -15.24
CA LEU A 161 -7.51 -9.98 -14.05
C LEU A 161 -9.04 -9.96 -14.22
N GLY A 162 -9.55 -9.62 -15.40
CA GLY A 162 -10.97 -9.57 -15.72
C GLY A 162 -11.68 -8.30 -15.23
N PHE A 163 -10.97 -7.19 -15.06
CA PHE A 163 -11.55 -5.89 -14.74
C PHE A 163 -11.37 -4.90 -15.89
N THR A 164 -12.22 -3.87 -15.93
CA THR A 164 -12.09 -2.73 -16.85
C THR A 164 -11.55 -1.53 -16.08
N GLU A 165 -10.34 -1.09 -16.41
CA GLU A 165 -9.78 0.14 -15.82
C GLU A 165 -10.40 1.39 -16.45
N LEU A 166 -10.51 2.47 -15.66
CA LEU A 166 -10.88 3.79 -16.18
C LEU A 166 -9.72 4.44 -16.95
N MET A 167 -8.49 4.05 -16.63
CA MET A 167 -7.26 4.52 -17.25
C MET A 167 -6.25 3.39 -17.25
N ALA A 168 -5.68 3.07 -18.42
CA ALA A 168 -4.69 2.00 -18.54
C ALA A 168 -3.41 2.28 -17.72
N PRO A 169 -2.70 1.26 -17.21
CA PRO A 169 -1.49 1.43 -16.40
C PRO A 169 -0.24 1.70 -17.25
N THR A 170 -0.36 2.52 -18.30
CA THR A 170 0.70 2.82 -19.26
C THR A 170 1.61 3.93 -18.75
N MET A 171 2.88 3.88 -19.16
CA MET A 171 3.88 4.90 -18.85
C MET A 171 3.42 6.31 -19.26
N ASP A 172 2.78 6.46 -20.43
CA ASP A 172 2.34 7.74 -21.00
C ASP A 172 1.27 8.47 -20.17
N SER A 173 0.61 7.75 -19.28
CA SER A 173 -0.41 8.32 -18.41
C SER A 173 0.12 8.82 -17.06
N LEU A 174 1.43 8.67 -16.81
CA LEU A 174 2.13 9.32 -15.71
C LEU A 174 3.03 10.44 -16.26
N PRO A 175 3.30 11.49 -15.46
CA PRO A 175 4.25 12.51 -15.89
C PRO A 175 5.64 11.92 -16.12
N THR A 176 6.28 12.31 -17.22
CA THR A 176 7.67 11.98 -17.50
C THR A 176 8.59 12.89 -16.68
N MET A 177 9.68 12.33 -16.16
CA MET A 177 10.77 13.13 -15.59
C MET A 177 11.59 13.73 -16.74
N ALA A 178 12.20 14.90 -16.53
CA ALA A 178 13.04 15.49 -17.57
C ALA A 178 14.23 14.58 -17.91
N ASP A 179 14.51 14.39 -19.21
CA ASP A 179 15.50 13.43 -19.73
C ASP A 179 16.93 13.61 -19.19
N THR A 180 17.22 14.78 -18.62
CA THR A 180 18.53 15.17 -18.09
C THR A 180 18.75 14.83 -16.62
N VAL A 181 17.72 14.36 -15.92
CA VAL A 181 17.79 14.10 -14.47
C VAL A 181 18.46 12.75 -14.24
N VAL A 182 19.71 12.72 -13.77
CA VAL A 182 20.35 11.46 -13.33
C VAL A 182 20.02 11.16 -11.86
N TYR A 183 19.84 12.21 -11.07
CA TYR A 183 19.55 12.16 -9.64
C TYR A 183 18.35 13.06 -9.31
N PRO A 184 17.46 12.66 -8.38
CA PRO A 184 16.27 13.43 -8.08
C PRO A 184 16.64 14.77 -7.43
N THR A 185 16.15 15.87 -8.02
CA THR A 185 16.20 17.20 -7.39
C THR A 185 14.85 17.52 -6.76
N VAL A 186 14.85 18.35 -5.71
CA VAL A 186 13.61 18.84 -5.07
C VAL A 186 12.70 19.49 -6.10
N SER A 187 13.25 20.26 -7.04
CA SER A 187 12.48 20.89 -8.12
C SER A 187 11.85 19.85 -9.05
N SER A 188 12.62 18.86 -9.51
CA SER A 188 12.09 17.82 -10.42
C SER A 188 10.98 16.99 -9.78
N VAL A 189 11.14 16.62 -8.50
CA VAL A 189 10.14 15.84 -7.77
C VAL A 189 8.90 16.67 -7.49
N LYS A 190 9.06 17.96 -7.18
CA LYS A 190 7.92 18.89 -7.03
C LYS A 190 7.12 19.01 -8.32
N THR A 191 7.78 19.27 -9.45
CA THR A 191 7.12 19.35 -10.75
C THR A 191 6.39 18.05 -11.09
N TRP A 192 7.00 16.90 -10.80
CA TRP A 192 6.34 15.62 -11.02
C TRP A 192 5.09 15.45 -10.16
N ILE A 193 5.16 15.75 -8.86
CA ILE A 193 4.01 15.69 -7.94
C ILE A 193 2.88 16.61 -8.42
N GLN A 194 3.21 17.84 -8.83
CA GLN A 194 2.25 18.80 -9.37
C GLN A 194 1.56 18.31 -10.64
N ASN A 195 2.32 17.70 -11.55
CA ASN A 195 1.78 17.17 -12.80
C ASN A 195 0.98 15.87 -12.57
N ALA A 196 1.36 15.06 -11.58
CA ALA A 196 0.71 13.79 -11.28
C ALA A 196 -0.65 14.00 -10.60
N GLY A 197 -0.74 14.99 -9.72
CA GLY A 197 -1.90 15.18 -8.83
C GLY A 197 -2.21 13.94 -7.99
N ASP A 198 -3.39 13.93 -7.37
CA ASP A 198 -3.82 12.81 -6.53
C ASP A 198 -3.85 11.48 -7.29
N VAL A 199 -4.37 11.50 -8.51
CA VAL A 199 -4.58 10.29 -9.33
C VAL A 199 -3.25 9.64 -9.70
N GLY A 200 -2.28 10.42 -10.19
CA GLY A 200 -0.98 9.89 -10.59
C GLY A 200 -0.18 9.33 -9.41
N ILE A 201 -0.24 10.00 -8.25
CA ILE A 201 0.42 9.54 -7.02
C ILE A 201 -0.18 8.22 -6.54
N VAL A 202 -1.51 8.15 -6.41
CA VAL A 202 -2.23 6.97 -5.92
C VAL A 202 -2.04 5.79 -6.88
N ARG A 203 -2.00 6.03 -8.20
CA ARG A 203 -1.65 5.00 -9.21
C ARG A 203 -0.23 4.50 -9.07
N LEU A 204 0.74 5.38 -8.88
CA LEU A 204 2.12 4.97 -8.67
C LEU A 204 2.26 4.17 -7.36
N LEU A 205 1.47 4.51 -6.34
CA LEU A 205 1.32 3.71 -5.11
C LEU A 205 0.53 2.40 -5.31
N GLY A 206 0.13 2.07 -6.54
CA GLY A 206 -0.35 0.75 -6.94
C GLY A 206 -1.86 0.59 -6.82
N MET A 207 -2.55 1.64 -6.40
CA MET A 207 -4.00 1.67 -6.34
C MET A 207 -4.57 1.82 -7.75
N ARG A 208 -5.69 1.15 -8.02
CA ARG A 208 -6.34 1.09 -9.33
C ARG A 208 -7.66 1.81 -9.29
N GLN A 209 -8.07 2.25 -10.48
CA GLN A 209 -9.36 2.91 -10.69
C GLN A 209 -10.14 2.13 -11.75
N THR A 210 -11.29 1.62 -11.35
CA THR A 210 -12.26 0.95 -12.22
C THR A 210 -13.60 1.67 -12.10
N VAL A 211 -14.56 1.29 -12.95
CA VAL A 211 -15.94 1.81 -12.87
C VAL A 211 -16.60 1.65 -11.49
N GLY A 212 -16.15 0.70 -10.68
CA GLY A 212 -16.64 0.48 -9.31
C GLY A 212 -15.84 1.17 -8.21
N THR A 213 -14.71 1.81 -8.53
CA THR A 213 -13.87 2.50 -7.53
C THR A 213 -14.67 3.60 -6.85
N THR A 214 -14.64 3.62 -5.51
CA THR A 214 -15.38 4.65 -4.79
C THR A 214 -14.67 5.99 -4.90
N THR A 215 -15.43 7.02 -5.25
CA THR A 215 -14.97 8.41 -5.26
C THR A 215 -15.52 9.19 -4.06
N LYS A 216 -16.30 8.56 -3.16
CA LYS A 216 -16.96 9.21 -2.03
C LYS A 216 -17.11 8.31 -0.79
N PRO A 217 -16.97 8.87 0.43
CA PRO A 217 -16.25 10.10 0.71
C PRO A 217 -14.75 9.87 0.51
N TRP A 218 -14.03 10.95 0.19
CA TRP A 218 -12.59 11.00 -0.12
C TRP A 218 -11.66 10.37 0.93
N VAL A 219 -12.20 9.93 2.08
CA VAL A 219 -11.54 9.32 3.25
C VAL A 219 -10.60 8.15 2.90
N PHE A 220 -10.67 7.57 1.70
CA PHE A 220 -9.94 6.37 1.36
C PHE A 220 -9.09 6.45 0.08
N LEU A 221 -8.28 7.50 -0.07
CA LEU A 221 -7.25 7.53 -1.11
C LEU A 221 -6.14 6.48 -0.87
N MET A 222 -5.93 6.11 0.40
CA MET A 222 -4.87 5.20 0.82
C MET A 222 -5.45 3.98 1.57
N PRO A 223 -4.85 2.79 1.42
CA PRO A 223 -5.32 1.61 2.13
C PRO A 223 -5.09 1.75 3.65
N PRO A 224 -5.90 1.07 4.48
CA PRO A 224 -5.64 0.97 5.92
C PRO A 224 -4.28 0.32 6.22
N CYS A 225 -3.74 0.59 7.42
CA CYS A 225 -2.45 0.04 7.85
C CYS A 225 -2.44 -1.49 7.76
N ARG A 226 -1.40 -2.03 7.11
CA ARG A 226 -1.21 -3.47 6.93
C ARG A 226 -1.25 -4.25 8.25
N LYS A 227 -0.46 -3.84 9.25
CA LYS A 227 -0.33 -4.57 10.51
C LYS A 227 -1.51 -4.29 11.43
N ASP A 228 -1.76 -3.01 11.69
CA ASP A 228 -2.67 -2.58 12.75
C ASP A 228 -4.15 -2.75 12.36
N ALA A 229 -4.45 -2.79 11.06
CA ALA A 229 -5.80 -2.96 10.55
C ALA A 229 -5.99 -4.28 9.78
N LEU A 230 -5.29 -4.47 8.65
CA LEU A 230 -5.62 -5.57 7.71
C LEU A 230 -5.30 -6.96 8.27
N LEU A 231 -4.07 -7.15 8.77
CA LEU A 231 -3.63 -8.42 9.39
C LEU A 231 -4.36 -8.66 10.71
N LYS A 232 -4.56 -7.61 11.52
CA LYS A 232 -5.35 -7.69 12.75
C LYS A 232 -6.76 -8.20 12.45
N ALA A 233 -7.47 -7.61 11.49
CA ALA A 233 -8.81 -8.02 11.07
C ALA A 233 -8.86 -9.47 10.58
N ALA A 234 -7.89 -9.90 9.76
CA ALA A 234 -7.79 -11.27 9.26
C ALA A 234 -7.57 -12.29 10.39
N ASN A 235 -6.79 -11.91 11.41
CA ASN A 235 -6.42 -12.75 12.55
C ASN A 235 -7.38 -12.66 13.73
N GLN A 236 -8.49 -11.91 13.64
CA GLN A 236 -9.49 -11.89 14.69
C GLN A 236 -10.07 -13.29 14.93
N PRO A 237 -10.31 -13.69 16.20
CA PRO A 237 -10.99 -14.94 16.51
C PRO A 237 -12.40 -14.98 15.91
N HIS A 238 -12.76 -16.07 15.24
CA HIS A 238 -14.10 -16.26 14.72
C HIS A 238 -15.00 -16.96 15.74
N LYS A 239 -15.87 -16.19 16.40
CA LYS A 239 -16.78 -16.69 17.45
C LYS A 239 -16.02 -17.42 18.57
N ALA A 240 -16.68 -18.31 19.30
CA ALA A 240 -16.05 -19.19 20.29
C ALA A 240 -15.18 -20.32 19.67
N THR A 241 -14.83 -20.25 18.38
CA THR A 241 -13.94 -21.23 17.76
C THR A 241 -12.48 -20.78 17.91
N LYS A 242 -11.55 -21.72 18.13
CA LYS A 242 -10.10 -21.42 18.08
C LYS A 242 -9.56 -21.08 16.66
N LEU A 243 -10.44 -20.79 15.70
CA LEU A 243 -10.06 -20.40 14.33
C LEU A 243 -10.16 -18.89 14.19
N THR A 244 -9.27 -18.29 13.40
CA THR A 244 -9.40 -16.89 12.98
C THR A 244 -10.40 -16.76 11.84
N VAL A 245 -10.85 -15.53 11.56
CA VAL A 245 -11.72 -15.24 10.40
C VAL A 245 -11.05 -15.71 9.10
N ALA A 246 -9.76 -15.42 8.91
CA ALA A 246 -8.98 -15.91 7.77
C ALA A 246 -8.81 -17.43 7.77
N GLY A 247 -8.55 -18.06 8.93
CA GLY A 247 -8.45 -19.52 9.05
C GLY A 247 -9.72 -20.24 8.60
N ARG A 248 -10.89 -19.69 8.98
CA ARG A 248 -12.19 -20.17 8.52
C ARG A 248 -12.39 -19.93 7.02
N ALA A 249 -12.09 -18.74 6.52
CA ALA A 249 -12.23 -18.42 5.10
C ALA A 249 -11.37 -19.35 4.23
N ARG A 250 -10.09 -19.52 4.57
CA ARG A 250 -9.19 -20.45 3.88
C ARG A 250 -9.74 -21.87 3.87
N SER A 251 -10.27 -22.35 5.00
CA SER A 251 -10.81 -23.70 5.10
C SER A 251 -11.97 -23.95 4.13
N LYS A 252 -12.77 -22.91 3.81
CA LYS A 252 -13.82 -23.00 2.79
C LYS A 252 -13.24 -23.08 1.38
N HIS A 253 -12.27 -22.23 1.04
CA HIS A 253 -11.64 -22.20 -0.29
C HIS A 253 -10.72 -23.40 -0.58
N ALA A 254 -10.09 -23.97 0.45
CA ALA A 254 -9.22 -25.14 0.30
C ALA A 254 -9.91 -26.36 -0.32
N HIS A 255 -11.24 -26.48 -0.18
CA HIS A 255 -12.01 -27.58 -0.79
C HIS A 255 -12.42 -27.30 -2.24
N ARG A 256 -12.16 -26.10 -2.76
CA ARG A 256 -12.65 -25.62 -4.06
C ARG A 256 -11.55 -25.58 -5.13
N GLY A 257 -10.32 -25.25 -4.74
CA GLY A 257 -9.15 -25.22 -5.62
C GLY A 257 -8.61 -26.61 -5.93
N THR A 258 -9.27 -27.34 -6.84
CA THR A 258 -8.88 -28.71 -7.21
C THR A 258 -7.73 -28.77 -8.21
N LYS A 259 -7.52 -27.71 -9.02
CA LYS A 259 -6.56 -27.74 -10.15
C LYS A 259 -5.18 -27.20 -9.80
N ASP A 260 -5.10 -26.16 -8.98
CA ASP A 260 -3.87 -25.43 -8.64
C ASP A 260 -3.57 -25.39 -7.14
N GLN A 261 -4.52 -25.81 -6.30
CA GLN A 261 -4.39 -25.92 -4.83
C GLN A 261 -3.77 -24.68 -4.17
N PHE A 262 -4.09 -23.47 -4.66
CA PHE A 262 -3.49 -22.23 -4.16
C PHE A 262 -3.64 -22.06 -2.64
N PHE A 263 -4.84 -22.36 -2.10
CA PHE A 263 -5.10 -22.32 -0.66
C PHE A 263 -4.58 -23.57 0.10
N GLY A 264 -4.05 -24.54 -0.63
CA GLY A 264 -3.59 -25.83 -0.15
C GLY A 264 -4.69 -26.66 0.49
N ILE A 265 -4.28 -27.71 1.19
CA ILE A 265 -5.19 -28.59 1.93
C ILE A 265 -5.41 -28.01 3.35
N ALA A 266 -6.67 -27.96 3.79
CA ALA A 266 -7.04 -27.46 5.12
C ALA A 266 -7.08 -28.59 6.17
N THR A 267 -5.98 -29.30 6.34
CA THR A 267 -5.78 -30.34 7.36
C THR A 267 -5.00 -29.80 8.56
N GLY A 268 -4.88 -30.62 9.62
CA GLY A 268 -4.14 -30.26 10.83
C GLY A 268 -4.98 -29.53 11.89
N SER A 269 -4.28 -29.07 12.93
CA SER A 269 -4.88 -28.38 14.07
C SER A 269 -5.49 -27.02 13.66
N LYS A 270 -6.39 -26.47 14.49
CA LYS A 270 -6.94 -25.12 14.27
C LYS A 270 -5.84 -24.06 14.22
N GLU A 271 -4.81 -24.21 15.05
CA GLU A 271 -3.63 -23.35 15.08
C GLU A 271 -2.89 -23.37 13.74
N THR A 272 -2.59 -24.57 13.23
CA THR A 272 -1.93 -24.75 11.93
C THR A 272 -2.73 -24.11 10.80
N LYS A 273 -4.06 -24.23 10.83
CA LYS A 273 -4.94 -23.60 9.84
C LYS A 273 -4.88 -22.07 9.89
N ASN A 274 -4.81 -21.49 11.09
CA ASN A 274 -4.69 -20.04 11.29
C ASN A 274 -3.33 -19.54 10.75
N ILE A 275 -2.23 -20.21 11.12
CA ILE A 275 -0.87 -19.86 10.65
C ILE A 275 -0.81 -19.86 9.11
N HIS A 276 -1.31 -20.91 8.47
CA HIS A 276 -1.31 -20.98 7.01
C HIS A 276 -2.19 -19.91 6.37
N ALA A 277 -3.33 -19.57 6.98
CA ALA A 277 -4.18 -18.50 6.47
C ALA A 277 -3.51 -17.13 6.60
N ALA A 278 -2.85 -16.85 7.72
CA ALA A 278 -2.09 -15.63 7.94
C ALA A 278 -0.96 -15.49 6.89
N ALA A 279 -0.20 -16.57 6.64
CA ALA A 279 0.85 -16.58 5.63
C ALA A 279 0.33 -16.28 4.20
N ILE A 280 -0.87 -16.76 3.86
CA ILE A 280 -1.49 -16.43 2.57
C ILE A 280 -1.90 -14.96 2.50
N VAL A 281 -2.47 -14.41 3.58
CA VAL A 281 -2.81 -12.98 3.65
C VAL A 281 -1.55 -12.13 3.52
N GLU A 282 -0.48 -12.44 4.25
CA GLU A 282 0.80 -11.75 4.13
C GLU A 282 1.35 -11.79 2.71
N ARG A 283 1.37 -12.97 2.09
CA ARG A 283 1.78 -13.12 0.69
C ARG A 283 0.97 -12.25 -0.26
N ILE A 284 -0.35 -12.19 -0.09
CA ILE A 284 -1.23 -11.34 -0.91
C ILE A 284 -0.85 -9.87 -0.72
N LEU A 285 -0.68 -9.41 0.52
CA LEU A 285 -0.31 -8.03 0.82
C LEU A 285 1.11 -7.67 0.33
N ASP A 286 2.05 -8.61 0.35
CA ASP A 286 3.44 -8.40 -0.12
C ASP A 286 3.54 -8.36 -1.64
N LYS A 287 2.75 -9.18 -2.34
CA LYS A 287 2.93 -9.43 -3.78
C LYS A 287 1.74 -8.99 -4.62
N ALA A 288 0.79 -8.24 -4.04
CA ALA A 288 -0.35 -7.68 -4.78
C ALA A 288 0.13 -6.93 -6.02
N VAL A 289 -0.47 -7.24 -7.16
CA VAL A 289 -0.24 -6.55 -8.45
C VAL A 289 -1.40 -5.65 -8.83
N TRP A 290 -2.54 -5.83 -8.16
CA TRP A 290 -3.75 -5.06 -8.34
C TRP A 290 -4.36 -4.80 -6.97
N ILE A 291 -4.56 -3.52 -6.66
CA ILE A 291 -5.12 -3.06 -5.40
C ILE A 291 -6.19 -2.05 -5.76
N ASN A 292 -7.41 -2.22 -5.27
CA ASN A 292 -8.47 -1.26 -5.51
C ASN A 292 -9.33 -1.13 -4.26
N LEU A 293 -9.87 0.07 -4.08
CA LEU A 293 -10.93 0.33 -3.13
C LEU A 293 -12.21 0.66 -3.90
N HIS A 294 -13.16 -0.25 -3.87
CA HIS A 294 -14.37 -0.15 -4.68
C HIS A 294 -15.62 -0.45 -3.88
N VAL A 295 -16.76 -0.01 -4.41
CA VAL A 295 -18.08 -0.31 -3.85
C VAL A 295 -18.81 -1.21 -4.84
N PHE A 296 -19.37 -2.32 -4.35
CA PHE A 296 -20.25 -3.16 -5.16
C PHE A 296 -21.66 -2.59 -5.12
N GLY A 297 -22.37 -2.64 -6.25
CA GLY A 297 -23.76 -2.17 -6.35
C GLY A 297 -24.63 -2.77 -5.24
N GLY A 298 -25.13 -1.91 -4.34
CA GLY A 298 -25.96 -2.29 -3.20
C GLY A 298 -25.25 -2.46 -1.85
N ILE A 299 -23.92 -2.40 -1.80
CA ILE A 299 -23.15 -2.35 -0.55
C ILE A 299 -22.81 -0.90 -0.22
N VAL A 300 -23.04 -0.47 1.02
CA VAL A 300 -22.73 0.91 1.46
C VAL A 300 -21.23 1.06 1.75
N ASP A 301 -20.61 0.02 2.31
CA ASP A 301 -19.23 0.05 2.77
C ASP A 301 -18.22 -0.22 1.64
N PRO A 302 -17.18 0.63 1.50
CA PRO A 302 -16.06 0.37 0.60
C PRO A 302 -15.36 -0.95 0.90
N VAL A 303 -14.89 -1.61 -0.15
CA VAL A 303 -14.12 -2.86 -0.08
C VAL A 303 -12.73 -2.62 -0.63
N LEU A 304 -11.72 -2.84 0.22
CA LEU A 304 -10.34 -2.99 -0.22
C LEU A 304 -10.17 -4.39 -0.76
N GLU A 305 -9.69 -4.49 -1.99
CA GLU A 305 -9.37 -5.75 -2.63
C GLU A 305 -7.94 -5.73 -3.15
N CYS A 306 -7.19 -6.76 -2.78
CA CYS A 306 -5.82 -6.98 -3.23
C CYS A 306 -5.75 -8.31 -3.98
N ARG A 307 -5.17 -8.30 -5.18
CA ARG A 307 -4.99 -9.50 -6.00
C ARG A 307 -3.55 -9.71 -6.41
N LEU A 308 -3.19 -10.98 -6.42
CA LEU A 308 -2.00 -11.52 -7.07
C LEU A 308 -2.25 -11.64 -8.57
N GLU A 309 -1.15 -11.83 -9.27
CA GLU A 309 -1.07 -11.95 -10.72
C GLU A 309 -1.88 -13.11 -11.31
N ASN A 310 -1.95 -14.22 -10.58
CA ASN A 310 -2.76 -15.37 -10.95
C ASN A 310 -4.25 -15.19 -10.62
N GLY A 311 -4.69 -14.00 -10.21
CA GLY A 311 -6.09 -13.67 -9.93
C GLY A 311 -6.55 -13.93 -8.49
N TYR A 312 -5.81 -14.69 -7.69
CA TYR A 312 -6.15 -14.92 -6.28
C TYR A 312 -5.95 -13.67 -5.43
N GLY A 313 -6.74 -13.51 -4.38
CA GLY A 313 -6.65 -12.32 -3.55
C GLY A 313 -7.41 -12.39 -2.24
N ALA A 314 -7.55 -11.22 -1.62
CA ALA A 314 -8.26 -11.03 -0.37
C ALA A 314 -9.02 -9.69 -0.36
N ARG A 315 -10.09 -9.65 0.43
CA ARG A 315 -10.98 -8.49 0.57
C ARG A 315 -11.19 -8.11 2.02
N TRP A 316 -11.27 -6.80 2.25
CA TRP A 316 -11.63 -6.19 3.51
C TRP A 316 -12.73 -5.17 3.31
N ALA A 317 -13.77 -5.19 4.13
CA ALA A 317 -14.70 -4.07 4.22
C ALA A 317 -14.07 -2.99 5.11
N VAL A 318 -14.22 -1.74 4.69
CA VAL A 318 -13.79 -0.57 5.44
C VAL A 318 -15.05 0.10 5.96
N VAL A 319 -15.32 -0.10 7.23
CA VAL A 319 -16.55 0.34 7.91
C VAL A 319 -16.26 1.62 8.66
N MET A 320 -17.09 2.64 8.47
CA MET A 320 -17.00 3.88 9.25
C MET A 320 -17.81 3.71 10.53
N VAL A 321 -17.14 3.80 11.69
CA VAL A 321 -17.76 3.75 13.01
C VAL A 321 -17.42 5.05 13.74
N GLU A 322 -18.40 5.92 13.95
CA GLU A 322 -18.28 7.10 14.83
C GLU A 322 -16.99 7.94 14.60
N GLU A 323 -16.64 8.19 13.33
CA GLU A 323 -15.43 8.92 12.87
C GLU A 323 -14.11 8.13 12.88
N GLU A 324 -14.10 6.86 13.31
CA GLU A 324 -12.98 5.94 13.15
C GLU A 324 -13.25 4.89 12.05
N SER A 325 -12.22 4.52 11.30
CA SER A 325 -12.31 3.45 10.30
C SER A 325 -12.03 2.10 10.94
N ALA A 326 -13.05 1.24 11.02
CA ALA A 326 -12.89 -0.18 11.31
C ALA A 326 -12.65 -0.97 10.03
N VAL A 327 -11.90 -2.07 10.13
CA VAL A 327 -11.63 -2.96 9.01
C VAL A 327 -12.10 -4.36 9.34
N GLU A 328 -12.87 -4.96 8.45
CA GLU A 328 -13.34 -6.34 8.57
C GLU A 328 -12.82 -7.20 7.43
N PHE A 329 -12.19 -8.34 7.75
CA PHE A 329 -11.77 -9.29 6.73
C PHE A 329 -12.99 -10.02 6.13
N ARG A 330 -13.27 -9.78 4.86
CA ARG A 330 -14.44 -10.35 4.15
C ARG A 330 -14.17 -11.75 3.64
N GLY A 331 -12.93 -12.05 3.26
CA GLY A 331 -12.54 -13.36 2.78
C GLY A 331 -11.50 -13.33 1.68
N PHE A 332 -11.15 -14.53 1.21
CA PHE A 332 -10.33 -14.68 0.02
C PHE A 332 -11.18 -14.56 -1.25
N VAL A 333 -10.51 -14.31 -2.37
CA VAL A 333 -11.11 -14.30 -3.71
C VAL A 333 -10.28 -15.16 -4.64
N GLU A 334 -11.00 -15.85 -5.52
CA GLU A 334 -10.45 -16.69 -6.58
C GLU A 334 -10.35 -15.87 -7.89
N PRO A 335 -9.60 -16.37 -8.89
CA PRO A 335 -9.53 -15.74 -10.20
C PRO A 335 -10.92 -15.62 -10.84
N GLN A 336 -11.14 -14.55 -11.61
CA GLN A 336 -12.40 -14.39 -12.34
C GLN A 336 -12.58 -15.53 -13.33
N MET A 337 -13.80 -16.08 -13.40
CA MET A 337 -14.16 -17.08 -14.41
C MET A 337 -15.21 -16.44 -15.35
N PRO A 338 -14.94 -16.38 -16.67
CA PRO A 338 -15.86 -15.76 -17.63
C PRO A 338 -17.30 -16.30 -17.57
N ASP A 339 -17.44 -17.59 -17.27
CA ASP A 339 -18.73 -18.29 -17.13
C ASP A 339 -19.11 -18.56 -15.66
N GLY A 340 -18.51 -17.82 -14.72
CA GLY A 340 -18.74 -17.97 -13.29
C GLY A 340 -20.21 -17.83 -12.91
N HIS A 341 -20.92 -16.88 -13.52
CA HIS A 341 -22.35 -16.68 -13.32
C HIS A 341 -23.18 -17.88 -13.77
N GLU A 342 -22.90 -18.42 -14.95
CA GLU A 342 -23.62 -19.56 -15.54
C GLU A 342 -23.33 -20.87 -14.79
N LYS A 343 -22.13 -20.99 -14.21
CA LYS A 343 -21.72 -22.08 -13.33
C LYS A 343 -22.15 -21.89 -11.87
N GLY A 344 -22.97 -20.87 -11.61
CA GLY A 344 -23.52 -20.56 -10.30
C GLY A 344 -22.43 -20.23 -9.28
N TRP A 345 -21.61 -19.22 -9.60
CA TRP A 345 -20.43 -18.73 -8.87
C TRP A 345 -20.15 -19.59 -7.65
N LYS A 346 -19.23 -20.55 -7.78
CA LYS A 346 -18.79 -21.33 -6.63
C LYS A 346 -17.89 -20.46 -5.75
N HIS A 347 -18.48 -19.43 -5.14
CA HIS A 347 -17.84 -18.51 -4.19
C HIS A 347 -17.17 -19.26 -3.08
#